data_AF-A0A516TN92-F1
#
_entry.id   AF-A0A516TN92-F1
#
_cell.length_a   1.000
_cell.length_b   1.000
_cell.length_c   1.000
_cell.angle_alpha   90.00
_cell.angle_beta   90.00
_cell.angle_gamma   90.00
#
_symmetry.space_group_name_H-M   'P 1'
#
loop_
_entity.id
_entity.type
_entity.pdbx_description
1 polymer ?
#
loop_
_entity_poly.entity_id
_entity_poly.type
_entity_poly.pdbx_seq_one_letter_code
_entity_poly.pdbx_strand_id
1 'polypeptide(L)'
;MTVPGKTVVQNHVIIHGPLNIASTMAPQASLFYSKNIQSFLSLFFKENKLSIQWEDEIIQKTLVIREGKIVNEKVLNALNQQLS
;
A
#
# COMPACT_ATOMS: atom_id res chain seq x y z
N MET A 1 20.46 -17.96 1.84
CA MET A 1 19.48 -16.95 2.33
C MET A 1 19.56 -15.72 1.46
N THR A 2 18.47 -14.97 1.27
CA THR A 2 18.46 -13.71 0.48
C THR A 2 19.14 -12.59 1.26
N VAL A 3 19.86 -11.70 0.56
CA VAL A 3 20.46 -10.50 1.16
C VAL A 3 19.79 -9.27 0.56
N PRO A 4 19.16 -8.40 1.38
CA PRO A 4 18.49 -7.20 0.90
C PRO A 4 19.43 -6.32 0.06
N GLY A 5 18.98 -5.93 -1.12
CA GLY A 5 19.70 -5.07 -2.07
C GLY A 5 20.81 -5.76 -2.86
N LYS A 6 21.07 -7.06 -2.66
CA LYS A 6 22.20 -7.75 -3.30
C LYS A 6 21.76 -8.94 -4.13
N THR A 7 22.54 -9.23 -5.17
CA THR A 7 22.51 -10.52 -5.85
C THR A 7 23.68 -11.35 -5.32
N VAL A 8 23.40 -12.53 -4.77
CA VAL A 8 24.42 -13.41 -4.18
C VAL A 8 24.42 -14.77 -4.88
N VAL A 9 25.60 -15.38 -5.01
CA VAL A 9 25.73 -16.76 -5.50
C VAL A 9 25.96 -17.66 -4.30
N GLN A 10 25.10 -18.66 -4.11
CA GLN A 10 25.22 -19.64 -3.04
C GLN A 10 24.92 -21.04 -3.60
N ASN A 11 25.85 -21.98 -3.39
CA ASN A 11 25.72 -23.38 -3.83
C ASN A 11 25.33 -23.52 -5.32
N HIS A 12 26.01 -22.79 -6.21
CA HIS A 12 25.73 -22.73 -7.66
C HIS A 12 24.35 -22.15 -8.05
N VAL A 13 23.62 -21.55 -7.11
CA VAL A 13 22.36 -20.83 -7.37
C VAL A 13 22.57 -19.33 -7.21
N ILE A 14 22.04 -18.54 -8.15
CA ILE A 14 22.02 -17.07 -8.08
C ILE A 14 20.73 -16.64 -7.38
N ILE A 15 20.86 -15.86 -6.31
CA ILE A 15 19.75 -15.35 -5.50
C ILE A 15 19.70 -13.83 -5.66
N HIS A 16 18.66 -13.33 -6.30
CA HIS A 16 18.40 -11.89 -6.44
C HIS A 16 17.55 -11.36 -5.27
N GLY A 17 18.05 -10.38 -4.53
CA GLY A 17 17.33 -9.70 -3.44
C GLY A 17 17.11 -8.19 -3.65
N PRO A 18 16.66 -7.69 -4.82
CA PRO A 18 16.47 -6.26 -5.05
C PRO A 18 15.37 -5.67 -4.14
N LEU A 19 15.56 -4.43 -3.67
CA LEU A 19 14.64 -3.76 -2.73
C LEU A 19 13.47 -3.03 -3.40
N ASN A 20 13.64 -2.57 -4.64
CA ASN A 20 12.65 -1.77 -5.34
C ASN A 20 12.56 -2.19 -6.81
N ILE A 21 11.99 -3.37 -7.06
CA ILE A 21 11.82 -3.92 -8.41
C ILE A 21 10.95 -2.99 -9.28
N ALA A 22 9.96 -2.32 -8.70
CA ALA A 22 9.10 -1.38 -9.44
C ALA A 22 9.91 -0.25 -10.10
N SER A 23 11.00 0.21 -9.47
CA SER A 23 11.87 1.24 -10.04
C SER A 23 12.58 0.82 -11.32
N THR A 24 12.80 -0.48 -11.56
CA THR A 24 13.46 -0.97 -12.78
C THR A 24 12.56 -0.82 -14.02
N MET A 25 11.26 -0.58 -13.82
CA MET A 25 10.27 -0.33 -14.88
C MET A 25 9.37 0.84 -14.46
N ALA A 26 10.00 1.95 -14.06
CA ALA A 26 9.33 3.11 -13.47
C ALA A 26 8.15 3.68 -14.29
N PRO A 27 8.22 3.82 -15.63
CA PRO A 27 7.10 4.38 -16.40
C PRO A 27 5.84 3.53 -16.30
N GLN A 28 5.95 2.22 -16.48
CA GLN A 28 4.83 1.28 -16.44
C GLN A 28 4.32 1.12 -15.01
N ALA A 29 5.22 1.05 -14.01
CA ALA A 29 4.84 1.02 -12.60
C ALA A 29 4.00 2.24 -12.21
N SER A 30 4.41 3.43 -12.65
CA SER A 30 3.68 4.69 -12.41
C SER A 30 2.31 4.70 -13.07
N LEU A 31 2.21 4.17 -14.30
CA LEU A 31 0.93 4.04 -15.00
C LEU A 31 -0.05 3.13 -14.26
N PHE A 32 0.41 1.94 -13.85
CA PHE A 32 -0.45 1.01 -13.10
C PHE A 32 -0.85 1.58 -11.74
N TYR A 33 0.06 2.24 -11.04
CA TYR A 33 -0.25 2.91 -9.78
C TYR A 33 -1.31 4.00 -9.98
N SER A 34 -1.16 4.85 -11.00
CA SER A 34 -2.12 5.91 -11.31
C SER A 34 -3.51 5.37 -11.62
N LYS A 35 -3.60 4.27 -12.37
CA LYS A 35 -4.87 3.59 -12.65
C LYS A 35 -5.53 3.07 -11.38
N ASN A 36 -4.76 2.46 -10.48
CA ASN A 36 -5.28 1.97 -9.19
C ASN A 36 -5.80 3.11 -8.33
N ILE A 37 -5.07 4.23 -8.24
CA ILE A 37 -5.51 5.43 -7.52
C ILE A 37 -6.77 6.02 -8.15
N GLN A 38 -6.83 6.12 -9.48
CA GLN A 38 -8.02 6.61 -10.17
C GLN A 38 -9.26 5.75 -9.90
N SER A 39 -9.12 4.42 -9.99
CA SER A 39 -10.21 3.48 -9.68
C SER A 39 -10.66 3.61 -8.23
N PHE A 40 -9.71 3.71 -7.29
CA PHE A 40 -10.02 3.91 -5.89
C PHE A 40 -10.75 5.25 -5.64
N LEU A 41 -10.26 6.34 -6.21
CA LEU A 41 -10.89 7.67 -6.08
C LEU A 41 -12.30 7.70 -6.66
N SER A 42 -12.60 6.89 -7.69
CA SER A 42 -13.95 6.83 -8.26
C SER A 42 -15.03 6.41 -7.24
N LEU A 43 -14.66 5.66 -6.20
CA LEU A 43 -15.55 5.26 -5.11
C LEU A 43 -16.03 6.45 -4.26
N PHE A 44 -15.30 7.58 -4.29
CA PHE A 44 -15.56 8.75 -3.48
C PHE A 44 -16.56 9.71 -4.14
N PHE A 45 -16.88 9.51 -5.42
CA PHE A 45 -17.71 10.44 -6.18
C PHE A 45 -19.03 9.78 -6.60
N LYS A 46 -20.12 10.52 -6.42
CA LYS A 46 -21.44 10.17 -6.96
C LYS A 46 -21.99 11.39 -7.69
N GLU A 47 -22.42 11.21 -8.94
CA GLU A 47 -22.96 12.29 -9.78
C GLU A 47 -22.04 13.53 -9.83
N ASN A 48 -20.73 13.30 -9.98
CA ASN A 48 -19.71 14.35 -10.02
C ASN A 48 -19.62 15.22 -8.75
N LYS A 49 -20.15 14.73 -7.62
CA LYS A 49 -20.01 15.34 -6.30
C LYS A 49 -19.28 14.39 -5.36
N LEU A 50 -18.47 14.95 -4.47
CA LEU A 50 -17.82 14.20 -3.41
C LEU A 50 -18.90 13.62 -2.48
N SER A 51 -18.96 12.30 -2.40
CA SER A 51 -19.94 11.53 -1.65
C SER A 51 -19.27 10.27 -1.12
N ILE A 52 -18.59 10.39 0.02
CA ILE A 52 -17.87 9.28 0.65
C ILE A 52 -18.88 8.40 1.40
N GLN A 53 -18.99 7.14 0.99
CA GLN A 53 -19.82 6.13 1.66
C GLN A 53 -18.97 5.45 2.73
N TRP A 54 -19.09 5.87 3.98
CA TRP A 54 -18.24 5.37 5.07
C TRP A 54 -18.55 3.91 5.45
N GLU A 55 -19.67 3.40 4.99
CA GLU A 55 -20.11 2.00 5.13
C GLU A 55 -19.48 1.09 4.06
N ASP A 56 -18.85 1.66 3.03
CA ASP A 56 -18.16 0.91 2.00
C ASP A 56 -16.95 0.17 2.59
N GLU A 57 -16.88 -1.14 2.34
CA GLU A 57 -15.87 -2.03 2.91
C GLU A 57 -14.44 -1.63 2.50
N ILE A 58 -14.25 -1.14 1.27
CA ILE A 58 -12.94 -0.72 0.76
C ILE A 58 -12.51 0.55 1.49
N ILE A 59 -13.43 1.50 1.67
CA ILE A 59 -13.16 2.75 2.40
C ILE A 59 -12.86 2.45 3.87
N GLN A 60 -13.63 1.60 4.54
CA GLN A 60 -13.38 1.24 5.95
C GLN A 60 -12.02 0.57 6.15
N LYS A 61 -11.65 -0.38 5.28
CA LYS A 61 -10.38 -1.11 5.41
C LYS A 61 -9.16 -0.26 5.11
N THR A 62 -9.31 0.81 4.32
CA THR A 62 -8.22 1.70 3.91
C THR A 62 -8.11 2.95 4.80
N LEU A 63 -9.19 3.37 5.46
CA LEU A 63 -9.22 4.54 6.33
C LEU A 63 -8.42 4.29 7.61
N VAL A 64 -7.39 5.11 7.85
CA VAL A 64 -6.50 4.99 9.01
C VAL A 64 -6.92 5.92 10.16
N ILE A 65 -7.18 7.19 9.85
CA ILE A 65 -7.56 8.22 10.81
C ILE A 65 -8.79 8.96 10.30
N ARG A 66 -9.72 9.25 11.20
CA ARG A 66 -10.84 10.16 10.97
C ARG A 66 -11.09 10.99 12.22
N GLU A 67 -11.27 12.29 12.05
CA GLU A 67 -11.58 13.22 13.16
C GLU A 67 -10.57 13.12 14.32
N GLY A 68 -9.29 12.94 13.99
CA GLY A 68 -8.21 12.84 14.98
C GLY A 68 -8.14 11.51 15.73
N LYS A 69 -9.00 10.54 15.41
CA LYS A 69 -8.99 9.20 16.01
C LYS A 69 -8.48 8.17 15.01
N ILE A 70 -7.64 7.25 15.47
CA ILE A 70 -7.24 6.08 14.71
C ILE A 70 -8.45 5.14 14.67
N VAL A 71 -8.97 4.88 13.48
CA VAL A 71 -10.14 4.02 13.27
C VAL A 71 -9.75 2.63 12.75
N ASN A 72 -8.52 2.49 12.24
CA ASN A 72 -8.02 1.21 11.75
C ASN A 72 -7.43 0.38 12.90
N GLU A 73 -8.08 -0.73 13.21
CA GLU A 73 -7.66 -1.63 14.31
C GLU A 73 -6.24 -2.16 14.14
N LYS A 74 -5.83 -2.50 12.91
CA LYS A 74 -4.48 -3.04 12.65
C LYS A 74 -3.41 -2.00 12.95
N VAL A 75 -3.63 -0.75 12.56
CA VAL A 75 -2.70 0.36 12.82
C VAL A 75 -2.65 0.66 14.32
N LEU A 76 -3.80 0.68 15.00
CA LEU A 76 -3.86 0.91 16.44
C LEU A 76 -3.08 -0.17 17.21
N ASN A 77 -3.28 -1.44 16.87
CA ASN A 77 -2.60 -2.56 17.50
C ASN A 77 -1.08 -2.52 17.27
N ALA A 78 -0.64 -2.20 16.06
CA ALA A 78 0.79 -2.09 15.74
C ALA A 78 1.47 -0.98 16.55
N LEU A 79 0.82 0.18 16.72
CA LEU A 79 1.35 1.27 17.53
C LEU A 79 1.42 0.90 19.03
N ASN A 80 0.38 0.24 19.56
CA ASN A 80 0.36 -0.19 20.95
C ASN A 80 1.47 -1.21 21.27
N GLN A 81 1.78 -2.12 20.33
CA GLN A 81 2.88 -3.07 20.46
C GLN A 81 4.26 -2.40 20.45
N GLN A 82 4.40 -1.26 19.77
CA GLN A 82 5.66 -0.54 19.67
C GLN A 82 5.92 0.40 20.86
N LEU A 83 4.86 0.73 21.62
CA LEU A 83 4.89 1.57 22.82
C LEU A 83 4.99 0.76 24.12
N SER A 84 4.90 -0.58 24.04
CA SER A 84 5.11 -1.52 25.15
C SER A 84 6.53 -2.07 25.11
#